data_AF-A0A538F6E5-F1
#
_entry.id   AF-A0A538F6E5-F1
#
_cell.length_a   1.000
_cell.length_b   1.000
_cell.length_c   1.000
_cell.angle_alpha   90.00
_cell.angle_beta   90.00
_cell.angle_gamma   90.00
#
_symmetry.space_group_name_H-M   'P 1'
#
loop_
_entity.id
_entity.type
_entity.pdbx_description
1 polymer ?
#
loop_
_entity_poly.entity_id
_entity_poly.type
_entity_poly.pdbx_seq_one_letter_code
_entity_poly.pdbx_strand_id
1 'polypeptide(L)'
;MSSGRGGPRPSTTTTGSSWRSSSRRLASSANGSYTPHRSRAEARATCSRWCRWRTTSERYRDYHDTEWGRPVTDERGLYEKLCLECLQSGLSWALILRKRDGIRAALAGFDPDAIAAFGHRELKALLQDPRVIRNRRKLEAIIQNARATVEMRDDTPLAELVWSFRPPPRPAPRTYAGMPSLTNESKQLAKELKRRGFAFVGPTTVYATMQAVGLVNDHLAGCFVRDEVEVTQRNVQRL
;
A
#
# COMPACT_ATOMS: atom_id res chain seq x y z
N MET A 1 69.96 27.77 -14.76
CA MET A 1 70.27 26.78 -15.81
C MET A 1 68.98 26.03 -16.13
N SER A 2 68.56 26.11 -17.40
CA SER A 2 67.65 25.22 -18.15
C SER A 2 66.30 24.83 -17.50
N SER A 3 65.15 25.44 -17.87
CA SER A 3 64.41 25.43 -19.16
C SER A 3 63.34 24.33 -19.25
N GLY A 4 62.10 24.71 -19.59
CA GLY A 4 61.05 23.77 -20.01
C GLY A 4 59.63 24.29 -19.73
N ARG A 5 59.22 25.37 -20.39
CA ARG A 5 58.24 25.40 -21.50
C ARG A 5 56.77 25.22 -21.07
N GLY A 6 56.01 26.31 -21.17
CA GLY A 6 54.56 26.32 -21.11
C GLY A 6 53.88 26.01 -22.45
N GLY A 7 52.56 25.93 -22.42
CA GLY A 7 51.68 25.97 -23.58
C GLY A 7 50.23 25.65 -23.20
N PRO A 8 49.21 26.24 -23.87
CA PRO A 8 47.93 26.60 -23.25
C PRO A 8 46.73 25.74 -23.71
N ARG A 9 45.58 25.87 -23.00
CA ARG A 9 44.21 25.63 -23.52
C ARG A 9 43.79 26.84 -24.38
N PRO A 10 42.89 26.76 -25.40
CA PRO A 10 41.55 26.15 -25.30
C PRO A 10 40.91 25.60 -26.61
N SER A 11 39.59 25.33 -26.50
CA SER A 11 38.50 25.30 -27.50
C SER A 11 38.26 24.06 -28.37
N THR A 12 37.22 23.32 -27.94
CA THR A 12 36.03 22.88 -28.70
C THR A 12 36.08 22.92 -30.23
N THR A 13 35.90 21.76 -30.86
CA THR A 13 35.10 21.67 -32.09
C THR A 13 34.36 20.34 -32.14
N THR A 14 33.05 20.49 -32.32
CA THR A 14 31.99 19.53 -32.58
C THR A 14 32.31 18.57 -33.72
N THR A 15 32.16 17.27 -33.49
CA THR A 15 31.98 16.27 -34.57
C THR A 15 30.62 15.60 -34.40
N GLY A 16 29.65 16.08 -35.19
CA GLY A 16 28.38 15.42 -35.40
C GLY A 16 28.59 14.14 -36.22
N SER A 17 28.12 13.01 -35.70
CA SER A 17 27.94 11.79 -36.47
C SER A 17 26.46 11.63 -36.79
N SER A 18 26.13 11.94 -38.04
CA SER A 18 24.81 11.81 -38.63
C SER A 18 24.41 10.35 -38.79
N TRP A 19 23.51 9.86 -37.96
CA TRP A 19 22.84 8.59 -38.19
C TRP A 19 21.69 8.79 -39.18
N ARG A 20 21.91 8.30 -40.42
CA ARG A 20 20.94 8.32 -41.51
C ARG A 20 19.72 7.46 -41.16
N SER A 21 18.57 8.07 -41.41
CA SER A 21 17.26 7.44 -41.52
C SER A 21 17.25 6.37 -42.62
N SER A 22 16.74 5.19 -42.30
CA SER A 22 16.30 4.19 -43.27
C SER A 22 14.99 3.60 -42.78
N SER A 23 13.92 4.31 -43.12
CA SER A 23 12.53 3.92 -42.93
C SER A 23 12.17 2.80 -43.92
N ARG A 24 12.30 1.55 -43.46
CA ARG A 24 11.70 0.40 -44.12
C ARG A 24 10.29 0.23 -43.55
N ARG A 25 9.27 0.62 -44.33
CA ARG A 25 7.86 0.32 -44.05
C ARG A 25 7.66 -1.19 -44.14
N LEU A 26 7.43 -1.82 -43.00
CA LEU A 26 6.84 -3.16 -42.93
C LEU A 26 5.32 -2.98 -42.90
N ALA A 27 4.66 -3.50 -43.94
CA ALA A 27 3.21 -3.59 -44.00
C ALA A 27 2.71 -4.49 -42.87
N SER A 28 1.89 -3.94 -41.97
CA SER A 28 1.21 -4.68 -40.92
C SER A 28 0.04 -5.46 -41.54
N SER A 29 0.17 -6.78 -41.58
CA SER A 29 -0.94 -7.69 -41.85
C SER A 29 -1.81 -7.77 -40.60
N ALA A 30 -3.01 -7.21 -40.68
CA ALA A 30 -4.05 -7.35 -39.69
C ALA A 30 -4.56 -8.80 -39.65
N ASN A 31 -4.41 -9.47 -38.50
CA ASN A 31 -5.38 -10.46 -38.02
C ASN A 31 -5.07 -10.81 -36.56
N GLY A 32 -5.66 -10.03 -35.66
CA GLY A 32 -5.75 -10.33 -34.25
C GLY A 32 -6.95 -9.56 -33.72
N SER A 33 -8.01 -10.27 -33.34
CA SER A 33 -9.22 -9.69 -32.76
C SER A 33 -8.86 -8.95 -31.48
N TYR A 34 -8.65 -7.63 -31.59
CA TYR A 34 -8.51 -6.74 -30.44
C TYR A 34 -9.89 -6.61 -29.79
N THR A 35 -10.10 -7.34 -28.70
CA THR A 35 -11.19 -7.02 -27.77
C THR A 35 -10.82 -5.70 -27.09
N PRO A 36 -11.63 -4.64 -27.21
CA PRO A 36 -11.31 -3.38 -26.56
C PRO A 36 -11.27 -3.62 -25.05
N HIS A 37 -10.19 -3.17 -24.40
CA HIS A 37 -10.16 -3.07 -22.95
C HIS A 37 -11.33 -2.17 -22.53
N ARG A 38 -12.38 -2.77 -21.96
CA ARG A 38 -13.47 -2.00 -21.34
C ARG A 38 -12.85 -0.97 -20.40
N SER A 39 -13.35 0.26 -20.45
CA SER A 39 -12.94 1.27 -19.49
C SER A 39 -13.23 0.77 -18.06
N ARG A 40 -12.46 1.21 -17.05
CA ARG A 40 -12.74 0.85 -15.65
C ARG A 40 -14.17 1.21 -15.25
N ALA A 41 -14.74 2.27 -15.83
CA ALA A 41 -16.14 2.67 -15.62
C ALA A 41 -17.12 1.61 -16.15
N GLU A 42 -16.90 1.09 -17.36
CA GLU A 42 -17.73 0.02 -17.94
C GLU A 42 -17.55 -1.31 -17.20
N ALA A 43 -16.31 -1.67 -16.85
CA ALA A 43 -16.01 -2.86 -16.05
C ALA A 43 -16.68 -2.79 -14.67
N ARG A 44 -16.68 -1.62 -14.04
CA ARG A 44 -17.38 -1.35 -12.78
C ARG A 44 -18.90 -1.45 -12.93
N ALA A 45 -19.47 -0.99 -14.04
CA ALA A 45 -20.90 -1.10 -14.30
C ALA A 45 -21.36 -2.57 -14.44
N THR A 46 -20.48 -3.44 -14.93
CA THR A 46 -20.70 -4.89 -15.05
C THR A 46 -20.19 -5.72 -13.86
N CYS A 47 -19.41 -5.11 -12.97
CA CYS A 47 -19.04 -5.72 -11.69
C CYS A 47 -20.31 -6.17 -10.98
N SER A 48 -20.31 -7.40 -10.49
CA SER A 48 -21.49 -8.01 -9.90
C SER A 48 -22.18 -7.06 -8.92
N ARG A 49 -23.52 -7.15 -8.87
CA ARG A 49 -24.43 -6.38 -8.01
C ARG A 49 -24.09 -6.42 -6.50
N TRP A 50 -23.03 -7.13 -6.13
CA TRP A 50 -22.70 -7.64 -4.81
C TRP A 50 -21.47 -7.01 -4.18
N CYS A 51 -20.68 -6.18 -4.87
CA CYS A 51 -19.60 -5.44 -4.21
C CYS A 51 -20.20 -4.21 -3.50
N ARG A 52 -20.16 -4.17 -2.17
CA ARG A 52 -20.79 -3.12 -1.32
C ARG A 52 -20.27 -1.71 -1.61
N TRP A 53 -19.12 -1.63 -2.28
CA TRP A 53 -18.44 -0.40 -2.63
C TRP A 53 -19.04 0.27 -3.89
N ARG A 54 -20.01 -0.35 -4.58
CA ARG A 54 -20.64 0.25 -5.77
C ARG A 54 -21.41 1.54 -5.45
N THR A 55 -22.04 1.63 -4.27
CA THR A 55 -22.89 2.76 -3.85
C THR A 55 -22.18 3.74 -2.91
N THR A 56 -20.85 3.66 -2.81
CA THR A 56 -20.07 4.55 -1.95
C THR A 56 -19.52 5.75 -2.72
N SER A 57 -18.93 6.71 -1.99
CA SER A 57 -18.30 7.88 -2.58
C SER A 57 -17.19 7.50 -3.58
N GLU A 58 -16.88 8.39 -4.51
CA GLU A 58 -15.80 8.22 -5.51
C GLU A 58 -14.46 7.85 -4.87
N ARG A 59 -14.01 8.61 -3.87
CA ARG A 59 -12.79 8.27 -3.09
C ARG A 59 -12.78 6.82 -2.59
N TYR A 60 -13.95 6.33 -2.16
CA TYR A 60 -14.05 5.00 -1.61
C TYR A 60 -14.02 3.92 -2.71
N ARG A 61 -14.65 4.21 -3.83
CA ARG A 61 -14.58 3.44 -5.06
C ARG A 61 -13.17 3.39 -5.65
N ASP A 62 -12.41 4.47 -5.57
CA ASP A 62 -11.02 4.52 -6.04
C ASP A 62 -10.09 3.72 -5.14
N TYR A 63 -10.26 3.82 -3.82
CA TYR A 63 -9.54 2.99 -2.85
C TYR A 63 -9.75 1.50 -3.13
N HIS A 64 -11.00 1.07 -3.33
CA HIS A 64 -11.31 -0.30 -3.70
C HIS A 64 -10.62 -0.71 -5.01
N ASP A 65 -10.74 0.15 -6.02
CA ASP A 65 -10.30 -0.17 -7.37
C ASP A 65 -8.81 -0.19 -7.56
N THR A 66 -8.06 0.62 -6.82
CA THR A 66 -6.65 0.91 -7.09
C THR A 66 -5.72 0.57 -5.94
N GLU A 67 -6.23 0.35 -4.73
CA GLU A 67 -5.40 0.06 -3.55
C GLU A 67 -5.78 -1.24 -2.85
N TRP A 68 -7.05 -1.42 -2.50
CA TRP A 68 -7.47 -2.52 -1.62
C TRP A 68 -7.23 -3.89 -2.26
N GLY A 69 -6.60 -4.79 -1.51
CA GLY A 69 -6.23 -6.13 -1.96
C GLY A 69 -4.94 -6.19 -2.79
N ARG A 70 -4.35 -5.06 -3.19
CA ARG A 70 -3.08 -5.04 -3.91
C ARG A 70 -1.90 -5.16 -2.94
N PRO A 71 -0.84 -5.91 -3.32
CA PRO A 71 0.33 -6.08 -2.49
C PRO A 71 0.98 -4.76 -2.07
N VAL A 72 1.25 -4.62 -0.78
CA VAL A 72 2.15 -3.61 -0.22
C VAL A 72 3.28 -4.35 0.47
N THR A 73 4.51 -4.13 0.01
CA THR A 73 5.70 -4.89 0.45
C THR A 73 6.76 -4.00 1.10
N ASP A 74 6.60 -2.68 1.05
CA ASP A 74 7.50 -1.74 1.72
C ASP A 74 7.06 -1.49 3.17
N GLU A 75 8.04 -1.23 4.05
CA GLU A 75 7.83 -1.04 5.48
C GLU A 75 6.88 0.12 5.78
N ARG A 76 7.08 1.27 5.13
CA ARG A 76 6.28 2.48 5.35
C ARG A 76 4.82 2.26 4.96
N GLY A 77 4.57 1.64 3.81
CA GLY A 77 3.23 1.33 3.33
C GLY A 77 2.49 0.37 4.27
N LEU A 78 3.16 -0.69 4.74
CA LEU A 78 2.58 -1.63 5.71
C LEU A 78 2.29 -0.96 7.05
N TYR A 79 3.24 -0.16 7.56
CA TYR A 79 3.06 0.61 8.79
C TYR A 79 1.89 1.59 8.67
N GLU A 80 1.79 2.35 7.57
CA GLU A 80 0.65 3.24 7.29
C GLU A 80 -0.68 2.46 7.37
N LYS A 81 -0.80 1.33 6.67
CA LYS A 81 -2.06 0.56 6.65
C LYS A 81 -2.42 0.03 8.04
N LEU A 82 -1.45 -0.51 8.78
CA LEU A 82 -1.68 -0.99 10.15
C LEU A 82 -2.17 0.14 11.08
N CYS A 83 -1.58 1.33 10.97
CA CYS A 83 -2.00 2.51 11.74
C CYS A 83 -3.39 3.00 11.35
N LEU A 84 -3.73 3.03 10.06
CA LEU A 84 -5.06 3.43 9.60
C LEU A 84 -6.15 2.46 10.09
N GLU A 85 -5.87 1.15 10.08
CA GLU A 85 -6.79 0.14 10.62
C GLU A 85 -6.93 0.25 12.15
N CYS A 86 -5.86 0.58 12.87
CA CYS A 86 -5.93 0.94 14.30
C CYS A 86 -6.85 2.15 14.53
N LEU A 87 -6.70 3.21 13.73
CA LEU A 87 -7.53 4.42 13.81
C LEU A 87 -9.00 4.13 13.52
N GLN A 88 -9.29 3.18 12.61
CA GLN A 88 -10.64 2.81 12.21
C GLN A 88 -11.49 2.23 13.34
N SER A 89 -10.93 1.55 14.34
CA SER A 89 -11.71 0.82 15.36
C SER A 89 -12.83 1.68 15.99
N GLY A 90 -14.10 1.32 15.76
CA GLY A 90 -15.28 2.08 16.22
C GLY A 90 -15.73 3.25 15.32
N LEU A 91 -15.19 3.37 14.11
CA LEU A 91 -15.53 4.39 13.11
C LEU A 91 -15.77 3.75 11.74
N SER A 92 -16.38 4.50 10.81
CA SER A 92 -16.49 4.04 9.42
C SER A 92 -15.15 4.21 8.69
N TRP A 93 -14.79 3.26 7.83
CA TRP A 93 -13.58 3.40 6.99
C TRP A 93 -13.71 4.57 6.00
N ALA A 94 -14.92 4.94 5.59
CA ALA A 94 -15.17 6.15 4.80
C ALA A 94 -14.68 7.43 5.50
N LEU A 95 -14.81 7.52 6.83
CA LEU A 95 -14.27 8.63 7.62
C LEU A 95 -12.74 8.63 7.59
N ILE A 96 -12.11 7.46 7.72
CA ILE A 96 -10.65 7.31 7.67
C ILE A 96 -10.13 7.75 6.30
N LEU A 97 -10.71 7.27 5.20
CA LEU A 97 -10.34 7.68 3.84
C LEU A 97 -10.51 9.19 3.64
N ARG A 98 -11.59 9.80 4.17
CA ARG A 98 -11.78 11.25 4.09
C ARG A 98 -10.69 12.06 4.79
N LYS A 99 -10.16 11.54 5.90
CA LYS A 99 -9.13 12.20 6.70
C LYS A 99 -7.70 11.78 6.34
N ARG A 100 -7.52 10.77 5.49
CA ARG A 100 -6.24 10.09 5.25
C ARG A 100 -5.09 11.04 4.93
N ASP A 101 -5.28 11.99 4.03
CA ASP A 101 -4.20 12.92 3.65
C ASP A 101 -3.83 13.87 4.80
N GLY A 102 -4.83 14.33 5.56
CA GLY A 102 -4.60 15.11 6.78
C GLY A 102 -3.91 14.31 7.88
N ILE A 103 -4.27 13.03 8.04
CA ILE A 103 -3.62 12.11 8.97
C ILE A 103 -2.16 11.88 8.55
N ARG A 104 -1.92 11.61 7.27
CA ARG A 104 -0.58 11.42 6.71
C ARG A 104 0.30 12.65 6.96
N ALA A 105 -0.23 13.85 6.72
CA ALA A 105 0.51 15.09 6.99
C ALA A 105 0.82 15.28 8.49
N ALA A 106 -0.14 14.99 9.37
CA ALA A 106 0.04 15.13 10.81
C ALA A 106 0.99 14.08 11.41
N LEU A 107 1.06 12.89 10.81
CA LEU A 107 1.94 11.79 11.22
C LEU A 107 3.17 11.68 10.33
N ALA A 108 3.76 12.81 9.91
CA ALA A 108 5.05 12.85 9.22
C ALA A 108 5.17 11.86 8.02
N GLY A 109 4.12 11.72 7.22
CA GLY A 109 4.12 10.81 6.08
C GLY A 109 4.10 9.32 6.43
N PHE A 110 3.76 8.97 7.68
CA PHE A 110 3.90 7.63 8.26
C PHE A 110 5.35 7.11 8.24
N ASP A 111 6.32 8.01 8.37
CA ASP A 111 7.71 7.63 8.56
C ASP A 111 7.93 7.01 9.96
N PRO A 112 8.27 5.70 10.06
CA PRO A 112 8.48 5.06 11.36
C PRO A 112 9.56 5.73 12.19
N ASP A 113 10.66 6.18 11.59
CA ASP A 113 11.76 6.84 12.31
C ASP A 113 11.32 8.17 12.91
N ALA A 114 10.62 8.99 12.11
CA ALA A 114 10.14 10.29 12.56
C ALA A 114 9.09 10.15 13.68
N ILE A 115 8.16 9.19 13.54
CA ILE A 115 7.11 8.97 14.54
C ILE A 115 7.67 8.31 15.80
N ALA A 116 8.67 7.43 15.70
CA ALA A 116 9.29 6.80 16.87
C ALA A 116 9.89 7.84 17.83
N ALA A 117 10.39 8.94 17.27
CA ALA A 117 10.92 10.09 18.00
C ALA A 117 9.84 11.01 18.63
N PHE A 118 8.56 10.82 18.32
CA PHE A 118 7.49 11.66 18.91
C PHE A 118 7.44 11.47 20.42
N GLY A 119 7.45 12.60 21.13
CA GLY A 119 7.34 12.66 22.58
C GLY A 119 6.00 13.20 23.04
N HIS A 120 5.95 13.63 24.30
CA HIS A 120 4.74 14.19 24.91
C HIS A 120 4.24 15.45 24.18
N ARG A 121 5.16 16.27 23.66
CA ARG A 121 4.82 17.51 22.96
C ARG A 121 4.07 17.23 21.65
N GLU A 122 4.58 16.32 20.83
CA GLU A 122 3.97 15.93 19.56
C GLU A 122 2.62 15.26 19.79
N LEU A 123 2.50 14.38 20.79
CA LEU A 123 1.22 13.78 21.17
C LEU A 123 0.19 14.84 21.58
N LYS A 124 0.59 15.84 22.39
CA LYS A 124 -0.29 16.94 22.80
C LYS A 124 -0.74 17.77 21.59
N ALA A 125 0.15 18.02 20.62
CA ALA A 125 -0.19 18.71 19.38
C ALA A 125 -1.19 17.89 18.53
N LEU A 126 -0.95 16.59 18.34
CA LEU A 126 -1.86 15.70 17.61
C LEU A 126 -3.26 15.66 18.25
N LEU A 127 -3.35 15.71 19.57
CA LEU A 127 -4.63 15.75 20.29
C LEU A 127 -5.43 17.03 20.05
N GLN A 128 -4.80 18.10 19.57
CA GLN A 128 -5.48 19.34 19.17
C GLN A 128 -5.72 19.43 17.66
N ASP A 129 -5.05 18.61 16.87
CA ASP A 129 -5.13 18.68 15.41
C ASP A 129 -6.48 18.13 14.89
N PRO A 130 -7.32 18.94 14.22
CA PRO A 130 -8.61 18.49 13.70
C PRO A 130 -8.47 17.54 12.52
N ARG A 131 -7.28 17.43 11.90
CA ARG A 131 -7.02 16.52 10.77
C ARG A 131 -7.03 15.06 11.21
N VAL A 132 -6.55 14.75 12.42
CA VAL A 132 -6.47 13.37 12.94
C VAL A 132 -7.73 12.94 13.68
N ILE A 133 -7.82 11.64 13.97
CA ILE A 133 -8.77 11.12 14.95
C ILE A 133 -8.18 11.34 16.34
N ARG A 134 -8.72 12.33 17.06
CA ARG A 134 -8.22 12.80 18.37
C ARG A 134 -8.55 11.80 19.51
N ASN A 135 -8.00 10.59 19.41
CA ASN A 135 -8.10 9.56 20.43
C ASN A 135 -6.71 9.29 21.01
N ARG A 136 -6.52 9.65 22.28
CA ARG A 136 -5.21 9.57 22.94
C ARG A 136 -4.59 8.18 22.89
N ARG A 137 -5.33 7.15 23.27
CA ARG A 137 -4.83 5.77 23.33
C ARG A 137 -4.38 5.26 21.96
N LYS A 138 -5.10 5.61 20.90
CA LYS A 138 -4.74 5.22 19.52
C LYS A 138 -3.53 5.98 19.00
N LEU A 139 -3.39 7.26 19.33
CA LEU A 139 -2.22 8.05 18.95
C LEU A 139 -0.97 7.58 19.70
N GLU A 140 -1.09 7.27 20.99
CA GLU A 140 -0.02 6.62 21.77
C GLU A 140 0.38 5.27 21.15
N ALA A 141 -0.60 4.46 20.74
CA ALA A 141 -0.33 3.19 20.06
C ALA A 141 0.38 3.36 18.72
N ILE A 142 0.07 4.39 17.92
CA ILE A 142 0.79 4.69 16.67
C ILE A 142 2.27 4.96 16.95
N ILE A 143 2.56 5.79 17.96
CA ILE A 143 3.94 6.11 18.37
C ILE A 143 4.66 4.86 18.87
N GLN A 144 4.00 4.05 19.71
CA GLN A 144 4.54 2.77 20.17
C GLN A 144 4.83 1.81 19.01
N ASN A 145 3.91 1.69 18.06
CA ASN A 145 4.07 0.83 16.89
C ASN A 145 5.21 1.29 16.00
N ALA A 146 5.47 2.60 15.89
CA ALA A 146 6.63 3.12 15.16
C ALA A 146 7.94 2.66 15.79
N ARG A 147 8.04 2.77 17.13
CA ARG A 147 9.22 2.29 17.88
C ARG A 147 9.46 0.80 17.68
N ALA A 148 8.41 -0.01 17.82
CA ALA A 148 8.47 -1.45 17.56
C ALA A 148 8.87 -1.78 16.10
N THR A 149 8.41 -0.98 15.14
CA THR A 149 8.79 -1.12 13.72
C THR A 149 10.26 -0.82 13.49
N VAL A 150 10.81 0.23 14.13
CA VAL A 150 12.23 0.56 14.02
C VAL A 150 13.10 -0.49 14.73
N GLU A 151 12.71 -0.92 15.93
CA GLU A 151 13.45 -1.89 16.74
C GLU A 151 13.56 -3.28 16.08
N MET A 152 12.57 -3.69 15.27
CA MET A 152 12.57 -5.03 14.66
C MET A 152 13.40 -5.16 13.38
N ARG A 153 13.91 -4.05 12.82
CA ARG A 153 14.59 -4.02 11.51
C ARG A 153 15.80 -4.94 11.42
N ASP A 154 16.51 -5.11 12.53
CA ASP A 154 17.72 -5.93 12.60
C ASP A 154 17.45 -7.43 12.81
N ASP A 155 16.19 -7.82 13.05
CA ASP A 155 15.77 -9.22 13.31
C ASP A 155 14.80 -9.72 12.24
N THR A 156 13.56 -9.21 12.25
CA THR A 156 12.57 -9.54 11.25
C THR A 156 11.83 -8.25 10.89
N PRO A 157 12.20 -7.59 9.78
CA PRO A 157 11.54 -6.38 9.32
C PRO A 157 10.03 -6.56 9.20
N LEU A 158 9.26 -5.49 9.44
CA LEU A 158 7.79 -5.55 9.45
C LEU A 158 7.21 -6.19 8.18
N ALA A 159 7.81 -5.89 7.02
CA ALA A 159 7.38 -6.47 5.75
C ALA A 159 7.55 -7.98 5.71
N GLU A 160 8.74 -8.48 6.05
CA GLU A 160 9.01 -9.91 6.10
C GLU A 160 8.08 -10.60 7.10
N LEU A 161 7.91 -10.02 8.29
CA LEU A 161 7.01 -10.56 9.29
C LEU A 161 5.59 -10.69 8.76
N VAL A 162 4.97 -9.60 8.28
CA VAL A 162 3.58 -9.62 7.80
C VAL A 162 3.43 -10.60 6.64
N TRP A 163 4.37 -10.62 5.69
CA TRP A 163 4.30 -11.49 4.53
C TRP A 163 4.51 -12.98 4.85
N SER A 164 5.26 -13.31 5.91
CA SER A 164 5.40 -14.69 6.41
C SER A 164 4.08 -15.33 6.87
N PHE A 165 3.07 -14.52 7.22
CA PHE A 165 1.74 -14.99 7.63
C PHE A 165 0.74 -15.07 6.47
N ARG A 166 1.20 -15.02 5.21
CA ARG A 166 0.33 -15.18 4.05
C ARG A 166 -0.33 -16.57 4.05
N PRO A 167 -1.68 -16.66 4.07
CA PRO A 167 -2.33 -17.95 3.97
C PRO A 167 -2.20 -18.54 2.55
N PRO A 168 -2.37 -19.86 2.39
CA PRO A 168 -2.47 -20.47 1.07
C PRO A 168 -3.68 -19.90 0.30
N PRO A 169 -3.66 -19.96 -1.06
CA PRO A 169 -4.80 -19.55 -1.86
C PRO A 169 -6.08 -20.28 -1.45
N ARG A 170 -7.20 -19.54 -1.41
CA ARG A 170 -8.52 -20.07 -1.09
C ARG A 170 -9.56 -19.61 -2.11
N PRO A 171 -10.71 -20.31 -2.22
CA PRO A 171 -11.79 -19.90 -3.10
C PRO A 171 -12.26 -18.47 -2.82
N ALA A 172 -12.61 -17.77 -3.90
CA ALA A 172 -13.17 -16.43 -3.82
C ALA A 172 -14.49 -16.42 -3.04
N PRO A 173 -14.70 -15.50 -2.09
CA PRO A 173 -15.99 -15.34 -1.45
C PRO A 173 -17.04 -14.95 -2.49
N ARG A 174 -18.22 -15.59 -2.46
CA ARG A 174 -19.34 -15.24 -3.35
C ARG A 174 -20.17 -14.08 -2.80
N THR A 175 -20.21 -13.94 -1.48
CA THR A 175 -20.96 -12.90 -0.76
C THR A 175 -20.16 -12.43 0.47
N TYR A 176 -20.49 -11.25 1.02
CA TYR A 176 -19.86 -10.76 2.25
C TYR A 176 -20.17 -11.60 3.48
N ALA A 177 -21.31 -12.30 3.51
CA ALA A 177 -21.64 -13.23 4.60
C ALA A 177 -20.64 -14.40 4.67
N GLY A 178 -20.01 -14.76 3.54
CA GLY A 178 -18.95 -15.76 3.49
C GLY A 178 -17.55 -15.21 3.76
N MET A 179 -17.40 -13.92 4.04
CA MET A 179 -16.10 -13.30 4.36
C MET A 179 -15.90 -13.28 5.87
N PRO A 180 -14.84 -13.92 6.40
CA PRO A 180 -14.60 -13.93 7.83
C PRO A 180 -14.20 -12.53 8.34
N SER A 181 -14.45 -12.26 9.62
CA SER A 181 -13.99 -11.04 10.29
C SER A 181 -12.58 -11.15 10.86
N LEU A 182 -12.05 -12.37 10.96
CA LEU A 182 -10.68 -12.72 11.38
C LEU A 182 -10.36 -14.15 10.91
N THR A 183 -9.09 -14.52 10.86
CA THR A 183 -8.64 -15.89 10.53
C THR A 183 -7.66 -16.41 11.57
N ASN A 184 -7.22 -17.66 11.42
CA ASN A 184 -6.19 -18.22 12.28
C ASN A 184 -4.85 -17.52 12.06
N GLU A 185 -4.52 -17.15 10.83
CA GLU A 185 -3.31 -16.41 10.48
C GLU A 185 -3.36 -15.00 11.08
N SER A 186 -4.51 -14.32 11.03
CA SER A 186 -4.64 -12.99 11.64
C SER A 186 -4.54 -13.03 13.16
N LYS A 187 -5.01 -14.11 13.81
CA LYS A 187 -4.80 -14.33 15.25
C LYS A 187 -3.32 -14.53 15.58
N GLN A 188 -2.60 -15.32 14.79
CA GLN A 188 -1.19 -15.61 15.02
C GLN A 188 -0.33 -14.37 14.76
N LEU A 189 -0.55 -13.66 13.65
CA LEU A 189 0.14 -12.40 13.35
C LEU A 189 -0.17 -11.34 14.41
N ALA A 190 -1.42 -11.22 14.87
CA ALA A 190 -1.76 -10.31 15.97
C ALA A 190 -1.03 -10.66 17.27
N LYS A 191 -0.89 -11.95 17.60
CA LYS A 191 -0.13 -12.41 18.77
C LYS A 191 1.34 -12.03 18.63
N GLU A 192 1.90 -12.22 17.44
CA GLU A 192 3.31 -11.96 17.17
C GLU A 192 3.64 -10.46 17.16
N LEU A 193 2.81 -9.63 16.53
CA LEU A 193 2.94 -8.17 16.61
C LEU A 193 2.89 -7.68 18.06
N LYS A 194 1.98 -8.20 18.89
CA LYS A 194 1.93 -7.86 20.32
C LYS A 194 3.19 -8.29 21.08
N ARG A 195 3.72 -9.48 20.78
CA ARG A 195 4.98 -9.96 21.36
C ARG A 195 6.14 -9.00 21.05
N ARG A 196 6.13 -8.40 19.86
CA ARG A 196 7.10 -7.40 19.40
C ARG A 196 6.77 -5.97 19.83
N GLY A 197 5.82 -5.77 20.74
CA GLY A 197 5.54 -4.47 21.34
C GLY A 197 4.49 -3.62 20.62
N PHE A 198 3.81 -4.12 19.58
CA PHE A 198 2.73 -3.39 18.94
C PHE A 198 1.46 -3.35 19.81
N ALA A 199 0.74 -2.23 19.75
CA ALA A 199 -0.53 -1.98 20.40
C ALA A 199 -1.66 -1.75 19.39
N PHE A 200 -2.91 -1.97 19.83
CA PHE A 200 -4.14 -1.87 19.01
C PHE A 200 -4.17 -2.77 17.76
N VAL A 201 -3.36 -3.84 17.76
CA VAL A 201 -3.29 -4.85 16.70
C VAL A 201 -4.11 -6.10 17.06
N GLY A 202 -5.42 -5.95 17.21
CA GLY A 202 -6.33 -7.09 17.44
C GLY A 202 -6.48 -7.97 16.19
N PRO A 203 -6.88 -9.26 16.31
CA PRO A 203 -7.00 -10.16 15.15
C PRO A 203 -7.89 -9.65 14.01
N THR A 204 -8.95 -8.90 14.32
CA THR A 204 -9.83 -8.25 13.33
C THR A 204 -9.13 -7.10 12.61
N THR A 205 -8.44 -6.22 13.36
CA THR A 205 -7.63 -5.12 12.79
C THR A 205 -6.50 -5.66 11.91
N VAL A 206 -5.84 -6.73 12.37
CA VAL A 206 -4.80 -7.40 11.60
C VAL A 206 -5.38 -8.04 10.35
N TYR A 207 -6.54 -8.70 10.43
CA TYR A 207 -7.18 -9.26 9.23
C TYR A 207 -7.58 -8.18 8.21
N ALA A 208 -8.14 -7.06 8.68
CA ALA A 208 -8.43 -5.91 7.82
C ALA A 208 -7.15 -5.37 7.15
N THR A 209 -6.03 -5.33 7.89
CA THR A 209 -4.72 -4.97 7.33
C THR A 209 -4.28 -5.98 6.26
N MET A 210 -4.39 -7.29 6.53
CA MET A 210 -4.06 -8.35 5.56
C MET A 210 -4.86 -8.21 4.26
N GLN A 211 -6.14 -7.83 4.35
CA GLN A 211 -6.97 -7.52 3.19
C GLN A 211 -6.51 -6.24 2.48
N ALA A 212 -6.23 -5.17 3.24
CA ALA A 212 -5.85 -3.88 2.69
C ALA A 212 -4.51 -3.90 1.95
N VAL A 213 -3.56 -4.70 2.43
CA VAL A 213 -2.18 -4.80 1.90
C VAL A 213 -2.01 -5.94 0.89
N GLY A 214 -3.11 -6.63 0.53
CA GLY A 214 -3.07 -7.70 -0.45
C GLY A 214 -2.34 -8.96 -0.01
N LEU A 215 -2.28 -9.21 1.30
CA LEU A 215 -1.85 -10.51 1.82
C LEU A 215 -2.92 -11.59 1.53
N VAL A 216 -4.19 -11.18 1.47
CA VAL A 216 -5.33 -12.00 1.01
C VAL A 216 -6.11 -11.27 -0.08
N ASN A 217 -6.62 -11.99 -1.07
CA ASN A 217 -7.54 -11.42 -2.07
C ASN A 217 -8.99 -11.74 -1.71
N ASP A 218 -9.63 -10.80 -1.03
CA ASP A 218 -11.03 -10.88 -0.61
C ASP A 218 -12.01 -10.13 -1.50
N HIS A 219 -11.58 -9.70 -2.70
CA HIS A 219 -12.53 -9.28 -3.71
C HIS A 219 -13.53 -10.40 -4.00
N LEU A 220 -14.83 -10.11 -4.06
CA LEU A 220 -15.82 -11.14 -4.34
C LEU A 220 -15.57 -11.80 -5.70
N ALA A 221 -16.04 -13.04 -5.89
CA ALA A 221 -15.84 -13.81 -7.12
C ALA A 221 -16.25 -13.04 -8.40
N GLY A 222 -17.28 -12.21 -8.33
CA GLY A 222 -17.74 -11.37 -9.44
C GLY A 222 -17.20 -9.93 -9.44
N CYS A 223 -16.13 -9.65 -8.70
CA CYS A 223 -15.51 -8.33 -8.65
C CYS A 223 -14.58 -8.12 -9.86
N PHE A 224 -14.78 -7.02 -10.59
CA PHE A 224 -14.05 -6.77 -11.83
C PHE A 224 -12.54 -6.51 -11.66
N VAL A 225 -12.09 -6.13 -10.46
CA VAL A 225 -10.65 -5.95 -10.19
C VAL A 225 -9.98 -7.21 -9.63
N ARG A 226 -10.75 -8.29 -9.40
CA ARG A 226 -10.23 -9.49 -8.72
C ARG A 226 -9.05 -10.09 -9.49
N ASP A 227 -9.22 -10.34 -10.79
CA ASP A 227 -8.20 -10.96 -11.63
C ASP A 227 -6.93 -10.12 -11.70
N GLU A 228 -7.08 -8.78 -11.81
CA GLU A 228 -5.98 -7.82 -11.76
C GLU A 228 -5.21 -7.95 -10.44
N VAL A 229 -5.93 -8.03 -9.31
CA VAL A 229 -5.33 -8.20 -8.00
C VAL A 229 -4.63 -9.58 -7.85
N GLU A 230 -5.24 -10.66 -8.33
CA GLU A 230 -4.62 -12.00 -8.30
C GLU A 230 -3.30 -12.03 -9.08
N VAL A 231 -3.22 -11.35 -10.23
CA VAL A 231 -1.98 -11.20 -10.99
C VAL A 231 -0.92 -10.48 -10.15
N THR A 232 -1.25 -9.35 -9.52
CA THR A 232 -0.28 -8.61 -8.69
C THR A 232 0.22 -9.43 -7.50
N GLN A 233 -0.66 -10.20 -6.83
CA GLN A 233 -0.30 -11.03 -5.68
C GLN A 233 0.61 -12.22 -6.02
N ARG A 234 0.52 -12.76 -7.24
CA ARG A 234 1.43 -13.82 -7.71
C ARG A 234 2.84 -13.31 -7.93
N ASN A 235 2.99 -12.05 -8.36
CA ASN A 235 4.31 -11.47 -8.61
C ASN A 235 5.13 -11.26 -7.33
N VAL A 236 4.46 -11.07 -6.18
CA VAL A 236 5.13 -10.97 -4.88
C VAL A 236 5.59 -12.31 -4.33
N GLN A 237 5.05 -13.44 -4.81
CA GLN A 237 5.53 -14.80 -4.42
C GLN A 237 6.91 -15.14 -4.98
N ARG A 238 7.53 -14.22 -5.74
CA ARG A 238 8.87 -14.38 -6.32
C ARG A 238 9.96 -13.58 -5.58
N LEU A 239 9.61 -12.96 -4.44
CA LEU A 239 10.57 -12.40 -3.47
C LEU A 239 11.08 -13.51 -2.55
#